data_AF-A0A834XXB6-F1
#
_entry.id   AF-A0A834XXB6-F1
#
_cell.length_a   1.000
_cell.length_b   1.000
_cell.length_c   1.000
_cell.angle_alpha   90.00
_cell.angle_beta   90.00
_cell.angle_gamma   90.00
#
_symmetry.space_group_name_H-M   'P 1'
#
loop_
_entity.id
_entity.type
_entity.pdbx_description
1 polymer ?
#
loop_
_entity_poly.entity_id
_entity_poly.type
_entity_poly.pdbx_seq_one_letter_code
_entity_poly.pdbx_strand_id
1 'polypeptide(L)'
;MAGKQICNLLNNSNKITTNKLPVINYFYRSYASWEPRDIETHTGQKFEPDDKRLVRFIDRPKEVNKQWAINLINEVPPQQTEDRIVCCNGGGGPLGHPKVYINLDRPGNHACGYCGLRFTKEDHHH
;
A
#
# COMPACT_ATOMS: atom_id res chain seq x y z
N MET A 1 -46.64 44.56 57.53
CA MET A 1 -47.71 43.93 58.34
C MET A 1 -48.45 42.93 57.45
N ALA A 2 -48.58 41.68 57.92
CA ALA A 2 -49.33 40.56 57.33
C ALA A 2 -48.78 40.02 55.99
N GLY A 3 -48.31 38.77 55.85
CA GLY A 3 -48.45 37.58 56.68
C GLY A 3 -49.41 36.58 56.05
N LYS A 4 -49.02 35.29 56.12
CA LYS A 4 -49.75 34.04 55.78
C LYS A 4 -49.52 33.53 54.35
N GLN A 5 -49.24 32.25 54.07
CA GLN A 5 -49.11 31.05 54.92
C GLN A 5 -48.40 29.94 54.11
N ILE A 6 -47.50 29.23 54.80
CA ILE A 6 -47.38 27.76 54.89
C ILE A 6 -47.19 26.97 53.58
N CYS A 7 -45.92 26.61 53.40
CA CYS A 7 -45.37 25.34 52.90
C CYS A 7 -46.36 24.15 52.83
N ASN A 8 -46.49 23.57 51.63
CA ASN A 8 -46.89 22.19 51.44
C ASN A 8 -45.93 21.48 50.46
N LEU A 9 -45.10 20.64 51.06
CA LEU A 9 -44.74 19.28 50.65
C LEU A 9 -44.40 19.01 49.16
N LEU A 10 -43.08 18.80 48.96
CA LEU A 10 -42.45 17.73 48.19
C LEU A 10 -43.17 17.27 46.90
N ASN A 11 -42.59 17.62 45.76
CA ASN A 11 -42.31 16.59 44.77
C ASN A 11 -40.95 16.79 44.09
N ASN A 12 -40.17 15.73 44.28
CA ASN A 12 -38.84 15.45 43.80
C ASN A 12 -38.64 15.86 42.33
N SER A 13 -37.67 16.72 42.06
CA SER A 13 -37.07 16.83 40.73
C SER A 13 -35.59 17.12 40.87
N ASN A 14 -34.85 16.05 41.18
CA ASN A 14 -33.44 15.95 40.83
C ASN A 14 -33.31 15.95 39.31
N LYS A 15 -33.44 17.11 38.68
CA LYS A 15 -32.84 17.34 37.36
C LYS A 15 -31.50 18.00 37.60
N ILE A 16 -30.55 17.19 38.07
CA ILE A 16 -29.13 17.45 37.80
C ILE A 16 -29.01 17.32 36.29
N THR A 17 -29.07 18.45 35.58
CA THR A 17 -28.61 18.51 34.20
C THR A 17 -27.12 18.24 34.24
N THR A 18 -26.75 16.98 34.10
CA THR A 18 -25.39 16.58 33.78
C THR A 18 -25.10 17.21 32.43
N ASN A 19 -24.37 18.34 32.47
CA ASN A 19 -23.72 18.86 31.28
C ASN A 19 -22.76 17.76 30.83
N LYS A 20 -23.23 16.89 29.92
CA LYS A 20 -22.39 15.97 29.17
C LYS A 20 -21.48 16.85 28.33
N LEU A 21 -20.34 17.22 28.90
CA LEU A 21 -19.22 17.75 28.12
C LEU A 21 -19.01 16.76 26.97
N PRO A 22 -18.93 17.22 25.71
CA PRO A 22 -18.65 16.33 24.61
C PRO A 22 -17.34 15.64 24.94
N VAL A 23 -17.36 14.30 25.05
CA VAL A 23 -16.17 13.48 25.18
C VAL A 23 -15.27 13.94 24.04
N ILE A 24 -14.17 14.62 24.41
CA ILE A 24 -13.14 15.00 23.48
C ILE A 24 -12.64 13.67 22.94
N ASN A 25 -13.12 13.28 21.76
CA ASN A 25 -12.55 12.16 21.01
C ASN A 25 -11.11 12.56 20.75
N TYR A 26 -10.22 12.13 21.63
CA TYR A 26 -8.81 12.06 21.33
C TYR A 26 -8.74 11.20 20.08
N PHE A 27 -8.56 11.84 18.92
CA PHE A 27 -8.18 11.17 17.69
C PHE A 27 -6.77 10.62 17.95
N TYR A 28 -6.68 9.51 18.67
CA TYR A 28 -5.45 8.74 18.71
C TYR A 28 -5.17 8.36 17.27
N ARG A 29 -4.06 8.87 16.72
CA ARG A 29 -3.53 8.38 15.46
C ARG A 29 -3.36 6.88 15.64
N SER A 30 -4.21 6.08 14.98
CA SER A 30 -4.19 4.61 15.03
C SER A 30 -2.82 3.99 14.72
N TYR A 31 -1.91 4.78 14.14
CA TYR A 31 -0.58 4.37 13.72
C TYR A 31 0.54 4.86 14.65
N ALA A 32 0.25 5.64 15.70
CA ALA A 32 1.29 6.13 16.61
C ALA A 32 1.81 4.98 17.48
N SER A 33 3.11 4.68 17.36
CA SER A 33 3.82 3.73 18.23
C SER A 33 5.19 4.29 18.57
N TRP A 34 5.63 4.00 19.80
CA TRP A 34 6.97 4.32 20.28
C TRP A 34 8.05 3.55 19.52
N GLU A 35 7.79 2.27 19.24
CA GLU A 35 8.69 1.45 18.43
C GLU A 35 8.56 1.83 16.95
N PRO A 36 9.68 2.16 16.28
CA PRO A 36 9.69 2.41 14.84
C PRO A 36 9.31 1.15 14.07
N ARG A 37 8.21 1.19 13.31
CA ARG A 37 7.81 0.08 12.44
C ARG A 37 8.55 0.18 11.10
N ASP A 38 9.72 -0.43 11.01
CA ASP A 38 10.50 -0.48 9.77
C ASP A 38 10.16 -1.72 8.94
N ILE A 39 9.63 -1.45 7.75
CA ILE A 39 9.27 -2.48 6.76
C ILE A 39 10.31 -2.45 5.64
N GLU A 40 10.72 -3.62 5.20
CA GLU A 40 11.63 -3.78 4.08
C GLU A 40 10.98 -3.25 2.79
N THR A 41 11.76 -2.49 2.01
CA THR A 41 11.30 -1.96 0.73
C THR A 41 11.47 -3.00 -0.38
N HIS A 42 10.83 -2.79 -1.54
CA HIS A 42 10.98 -3.68 -2.71
C HIS A 42 12.42 -3.80 -3.25
N THR A 43 13.33 -2.90 -2.83
CA THR A 43 14.77 -2.96 -3.15
C THR A 43 15.60 -3.70 -2.09
N GLY A 44 14.99 -4.11 -0.97
CA GLY A 44 15.65 -4.75 0.16
C GLY A 44 16.16 -3.79 1.24
N GLN A 45 15.87 -2.49 1.15
CA GLN A 45 16.33 -1.54 2.17
C GLN A 45 15.54 -1.70 3.48
N LYS A 46 16.29 -1.91 4.57
CA LYS A 46 15.84 -1.95 5.97
C LYS A 46 16.94 -1.35 6.85
N PHE A 47 16.57 -0.63 7.91
CA PHE A 47 17.52 -0.11 8.90
C PHE A 47 17.78 -1.17 9.97
N GLU A 48 18.98 -1.11 10.55
CA GLU A 48 19.32 -1.91 11.72
C GLU A 48 18.50 -1.44 12.94
N PRO A 49 18.16 -2.34 13.88
CA PRO A 49 17.34 -1.98 15.05
C PRO A 49 17.94 -0.87 15.93
N ASP A 50 19.26 -0.73 15.98
CA ASP A 50 19.96 0.30 16.78
C ASP A 50 20.16 1.63 16.04
N ASP A 51 19.74 1.70 14.78
CA ASP A 51 20.06 2.84 13.93
C ASP A 51 19.26 4.08 14.33
N LYS A 52 19.98 5.11 14.77
CA LYS A 52 19.41 6.42 15.12
C LYS A 52 18.51 7.03 14.04
N ARG A 53 18.67 6.64 12.78
CA ARG A 53 17.84 7.10 11.65
C ARG A 53 16.38 6.66 11.77
N LEU A 54 16.08 5.61 12.54
CA LEU A 54 14.72 5.11 12.78
C LEU A 54 13.83 6.08 13.56
N VAL A 55 14.43 7.02 14.31
CA VAL A 55 13.69 8.03 15.09
C VAL A 55 12.69 8.82 14.24
N ARG A 56 12.96 9.01 12.93
CA ARG A 56 12.06 9.72 12.03
C ARG A 56 10.71 9.01 11.81
N PHE A 57 10.65 7.70 12.09
CA PHE A 57 9.48 6.84 11.91
C PHE A 57 8.81 6.48 13.25
N ILE A 58 9.19 7.15 14.35
CA ILE A 58 8.41 7.13 15.59
C ILE A 58 7.13 7.93 15.34
N ASP A 59 5.99 7.43 15.81
CA ASP A 59 4.64 7.99 15.63
C ASP A 59 4.16 8.18 14.17
N ARG A 60 5.00 7.81 13.18
CA ARG A 60 4.74 7.96 11.75
C ARG A 60 5.17 6.70 11.00
N PRO A 61 4.28 6.07 10.22
CA PRO A 61 4.65 4.87 9.47
C PRO A 61 5.63 5.22 8.34
N LYS A 62 6.57 4.30 8.08
CA LYS A 62 7.32 4.29 6.81
C LYS A 62 6.39 3.82 5.70
N GLU A 63 6.22 4.65 4.68
CA GLU A 63 5.39 4.30 3.54
C GLU A 63 6.19 3.45 2.55
N VAL A 64 5.66 2.27 2.23
CA VAL A 64 6.26 1.33 1.28
C VAL A 64 5.17 0.81 0.36
N ASN A 65 5.52 0.65 -0.92
CA ASN A 65 4.62 0.00 -1.86
C ASN A 65 4.53 -1.50 -1.55
N LYS A 66 3.30 -2.01 -1.41
CA LYS A 66 3.01 -3.43 -1.15
C LYS A 66 3.02 -4.27 -2.43
N GLN A 67 2.77 -3.65 -3.59
CA GLN A 67 2.72 -4.34 -4.88
C GLN A 67 4.09 -4.29 -5.55
N TRP A 68 4.86 -5.36 -5.40
CA TRP A 68 6.22 -5.43 -5.94
C TRP A 68 6.18 -5.88 -7.40
N ALA A 69 6.75 -5.07 -8.29
CA ALA A 69 6.75 -5.35 -9.74
C ALA A 69 7.42 -6.69 -10.08
N ILE A 70 8.42 -7.12 -9.30
CA ILE A 70 9.09 -8.42 -9.45
C ILE A 70 8.10 -9.58 -9.32
N ASN A 71 7.19 -9.51 -8.35
CA ASN A 71 6.19 -10.56 -8.15
C ASN A 71 5.16 -10.55 -9.28
N LEU A 72 4.67 -9.36 -9.62
CA LEU A 72 3.66 -9.17 -10.66
C LEU A 72 4.14 -9.64 -12.04
N ILE A 73 5.41 -9.40 -12.41
CA ILE A 73 5.91 -9.87 -13.71
C ILE A 73 6.15 -11.38 -13.73
N ASN A 74 6.48 -11.97 -12.59
CA ASN A 74 6.66 -13.41 -12.47
C ASN A 74 5.34 -14.18 -12.62
N GLU A 75 4.23 -13.57 -12.18
CA GLU A 75 2.88 -14.10 -12.34
C GLU A 75 2.44 -14.17 -13.82
N VAL A 76 2.98 -13.29 -14.69
CA VAL A 76 2.66 -13.30 -16.12
C VAL A 76 3.41 -14.44 -16.84
N PRO A 77 2.72 -15.39 -17.49
CA PRO A 77 3.37 -16.49 -18.19
C PRO A 77 4.15 -15.99 -19.43
N PRO A 78 5.23 -16.67 -19.82
CA PRO A 78 5.92 -16.38 -21.08
C PRO A 78 4.99 -16.58 -22.28
N GLN A 79 5.05 -15.65 -23.24
CA GLN A 79 4.29 -15.73 -24.48
C GLN A 79 5.06 -16.59 -25.51
N GLN A 80 4.40 -17.60 -26.04
CA GLN A 80 4.94 -18.45 -27.09
C GLN A 80 4.71 -17.81 -28.47
N THR A 81 5.72 -17.88 -29.34
CA THR A 81 5.66 -17.36 -30.71
C THR A 81 6.40 -18.29 -31.66
N GLU A 82 5.89 -18.46 -32.88
CA GLU A 82 6.58 -19.23 -33.93
C GLU A 82 7.76 -18.45 -34.55
N ASP A 83 7.67 -17.11 -34.52
CA ASP A 83 8.65 -16.21 -35.13
C ASP A 83 10.01 -16.25 -34.42
N ARG A 84 11.07 -16.12 -35.21
CA ARG A 84 12.46 -16.00 -34.72
C ARG A 84 12.70 -14.67 -33.99
N ILE A 85 12.03 -13.59 -34.42
CA ILE A 85 12.22 -12.24 -33.89
C ILE A 85 10.85 -11.68 -33.52
N VAL A 86 10.67 -11.32 -32.25
CA VAL A 86 9.42 -10.73 -31.76
C VAL A 86 9.56 -9.23 -31.62
N CYS A 87 8.52 -8.51 -32.02
CA CYS A 87 8.40 -7.07 -31.81
C CYS A 87 7.58 -6.79 -30.55
N CYS A 88 8.15 -6.07 -29.58
CA CYS A 88 7.45 -5.60 -28.39
C CYS A 88 7.40 -4.06 -28.37
N ASN A 89 6.22 -3.50 -28.10
CA ASN A 89 5.99 -2.07 -27.89
C ASN A 89 5.31 -1.76 -26.54
N GLY A 90 5.10 -2.79 -25.70
CA GLY A 90 4.41 -2.65 -24.41
C GLY A 90 2.90 -2.43 -24.50
N GLY A 91 2.30 -2.54 -25.68
CA GLY A 91 0.88 -2.30 -25.90
C GLY A 91 0.51 -0.82 -26.03
N GLY A 92 -0.70 -0.53 -26.52
CA GLY A 92 -1.22 0.83 -26.60
C GLY A 92 -0.51 1.76 -27.60
N GLY A 93 0.29 1.23 -28.53
CA GLY A 93 0.98 2.00 -29.55
C GLY A 93 1.96 3.02 -28.95
N PRO A 94 1.67 4.34 -29.04
CA PRO A 94 2.51 5.38 -28.43
C PRO A 94 2.45 5.43 -26.89
N LEU A 95 1.51 4.73 -26.25
CA LEU A 95 1.38 4.72 -24.77
C LEU A 95 2.34 3.72 -24.09
N GLY A 96 2.94 2.82 -24.86
CA GLY A 96 3.90 1.86 -24.37
C GLY A 96 5.34 2.38 -24.41
N HIS A 97 6.29 1.48 -24.62
CA HIS A 97 7.70 1.82 -24.77
C HIS A 97 8.11 1.85 -26.26
N PRO A 98 9.30 2.40 -26.60
CA PRO A 98 9.81 2.33 -27.96
C PRO A 98 9.82 0.89 -28.49
N LYS A 99 9.41 0.73 -29.75
CA LYS A 99 9.36 -0.56 -30.41
C LYS A 99 10.75 -1.22 -30.41
N VAL A 100 10.86 -2.40 -29.81
CA VAL A 100 12.09 -3.20 -29.80
C VAL A 100 11.88 -4.57 -30.41
N TYR A 101 12.96 -5.12 -30.93
CA TYR A 101 13.02 -6.44 -31.54
C TYR A 101 13.85 -7.36 -30.66
N ILE A 102 13.26 -8.49 -30.26
CA ILE A 102 13.83 -9.46 -29.33
C ILE A 102 14.17 -10.72 -30.14
N ASN A 103 15.41 -11.19 -30.03
CA ASN A 103 15.87 -12.38 -30.74
C ASN A 103 15.58 -13.65 -29.92
N LEU A 104 14.93 -14.63 -30.53
CA LEU A 104 14.56 -15.91 -29.90
C LEU A 104 15.40 -17.10 -30.42
N ASP A 105 16.58 -16.84 -30.97
CA ASP A 105 17.48 -17.88 -31.50
C ASP A 105 17.93 -18.92 -30.48
N ARG A 106 18.10 -18.50 -29.23
CA ARG A 106 18.52 -19.41 -28.16
C ARG A 106 17.29 -20.01 -27.50
N PRO A 107 17.30 -21.30 -27.12
CA PRO A 107 16.19 -21.88 -26.38
C PRO A 107 16.02 -21.17 -25.03
N GLY A 108 14.76 -21.01 -24.60
CA GLY A 108 14.40 -20.44 -23.30
C GLY A 108 13.67 -19.08 -23.38
N ASN A 109 13.47 -18.48 -22.21
CA ASN A 109 12.72 -17.24 -22.04
C ASN A 109 13.59 -16.02 -22.34
N HIS A 110 13.17 -15.20 -23.29
CA HIS A 110 13.78 -13.91 -23.60
C HIS A 110 12.89 -12.78 -23.11
N ALA A 111 13.41 -11.95 -22.20
CA ALA A 111 12.66 -10.85 -21.61
C ALA A 111 12.80 -9.56 -22.44
N CYS A 112 11.70 -8.81 -22.54
CA CYS A 112 11.74 -7.43 -23.00
C CYS A 112 12.40 -6.54 -21.93
N GLY A 113 13.41 -5.75 -22.31
CA GLY A 113 14.11 -4.84 -21.39
C GLY A 113 13.27 -3.68 -20.84
N TYR A 114 12.05 -3.49 -21.35
CA TYR A 114 11.12 -2.45 -20.88
C TYR A 114 10.00 -3.04 -20.04
N CYS A 115 9.10 -3.81 -20.66
CA CYS A 115 7.94 -4.37 -19.95
C CYS A 115 8.27 -5.57 -19.05
N GLY A 116 9.43 -6.21 -19.22
CA GLY A 116 9.76 -7.46 -18.53
C GLY A 116 8.99 -8.69 -19.01
N LEU A 117 8.09 -8.54 -20.00
CA LEU A 117 7.38 -9.67 -20.62
C LEU A 117 8.38 -10.64 -21.24
N ARG A 118 8.08 -11.93 -21.11
CA ARG A 118 8.95 -13.02 -21.56
C ARG A 118 8.37 -13.63 -22.83
N PHE A 119 9.24 -13.92 -23.80
CA PHE A 119 8.89 -14.54 -25.06
C PHE A 119 9.72 -15.81 -25.26
N THR A 120 9.11 -16.84 -25.83
CA THR A 120 9.77 -18.12 -26.13
C THR A 120 9.40 -18.56 -27.52
N LYS A 121 10.36 -19.13 -28.26
CA LYS A 121 10.06 -19.75 -29.53
C LYS A 121 9.49 -21.16 -29.31
N GLU A 122 8.45 -21.51 -30.06
CA GLU A 122 7.97 -22.90 -30.11
C GLU A 122 8.95 -23.76 -30.93
N ASP A 123 9.45 -24.84 -30.33
CA ASP A 123 10.34 -25.77 -31.01
C ASP A 123 9.50 -26.81 -31.79
N HIS A 124 9.29 -26.54 -33.08
CA HIS A 124 8.75 -27.54 -34.02
C HIS A 124 9.87 -28.49 -34.48
N HIS A 125 10.36 -29.33 -33.57
CA HIS A 125 11.16 -30.49 -33.95
C HIS A 125 10.21 -31.60 -34.42
N HIS A 126 10.02 -31.71 -35.74
CA HIS A 126 9.58 -32.94 -36.41
C HIS A 126 10.81 -33.78 -36.79
#